data_AF-A0AB34ZG11-F1
#
_entry.id   AF-A0AB34ZG11-F1
#
_cell.length_a   1.000
_cell.length_b   1.000
_cell.length_c   1.000
_cell.angle_alpha   90.00
_cell.angle_beta   90.00
_cell.angle_gamma   90.00
#
_symmetry.space_group_name_H-M   'P 1'
#
loop_
_entity.id
_entity.type
_entity.pdbx_description
1 polymer ?
#
loop_
_entity_poly.entity_id
_entity_poly.type
_entity_poly.pdbx_seq_one_letter_code
_entity_poly.pdbx_strand_id
1 'polypeptide(L)' 'MSWHNPVIGEDIDRDKWNLLRVGPGGADVLARVRRNQTGEADVSLKNAESPLIPPPVTLPIAQAFEVAAEFARNLSK' A
#
# COMPACT_ATOMS: atom_id res chain seq x y z
N MET A 1 5.50 -19.67 -18.55
CA MET A 1 4.40 -19.21 -17.69
C MET A 1 4.47 -17.69 -17.57
N SER A 2 3.80 -17.00 -18.48
CA SER A 2 3.69 -15.54 -18.48
C SER A 2 2.47 -15.16 -17.66
N TRP A 3 2.71 -14.60 -16.48
CA TRP A 3 1.64 -14.06 -15.64
C TRP A 3 1.11 -12.78 -16.30
N HIS A 4 0.03 -12.91 -17.07
CA HIS A 4 -0.69 -11.77 -17.61
C HIS A 4 -1.51 -11.16 -16.47
N ASN A 5 -0.97 -10.12 -15.84
CA ASN A 5 -1.77 -9.30 -14.93
C ASN A 5 -2.87 -8.64 -15.79
N PRO A 6 -4.16 -8.84 -15.52
CA PRO A 6 -5.23 -8.22 -16.29
C PRO A 6 -5.24 -6.72 -15.98
N VAL A 7 -4.51 -5.95 -16.79
CA VAL A 7 -4.63 -4.49 -16.79
C VAL A 7 -5.88 -4.16 -17.59
N ILE A 8 -6.98 -3.84 -16.91
CA ILE A 8 -8.12 -3.16 -17.53
C ILE A 8 -7.95 -1.67 -17.20
N GLY A 9 -7.65 -0.88 -18.23
CA GLY A 9 -7.51 0.59 -18.15
C GLY A 9 -6.12 1.08 -18.54
N GLU A 10 -6.06 2.16 -19.33
CA GLU A 10 -4.80 2.83 -19.73
C GLU A 10 -4.18 3.66 -18.59
N ASP A 11 -4.83 3.74 -17.43
CA ASP A 11 -4.42 4.52 -16.26
C ASP A 11 -3.66 3.66 -15.25
N ILE A 12 -2.41 3.32 -15.60
CA ILE A 12 -1.49 2.64 -14.67
C ILE A 12 -0.66 3.70 -13.94
N ASP A 13 -0.99 3.95 -12.67
CA ASP A 13 -0.13 4.73 -11.77
C ASP A 13 1.04 3.85 -11.28
N ARG A 14 2.18 3.94 -11.97
CA ARG A 14 3.40 3.19 -11.61
C ARG A 14 4.09 3.71 -10.36
N ASP A 15 3.68 4.86 -9.84
CA ASP A 15 4.24 5.47 -8.65
C ASP A 15 3.38 5.19 -7.41
N LYS A 16 2.37 4.32 -7.52
CA LYS A 16 1.47 3.98 -6.42
C LYS A 16 1.29 2.48 -6.26
N TRP A 17 1.49 2.02 -5.04
CA TRP A 17 1.27 0.62 -4.62
C TRP A 17 0.26 0.58 -3.48
N ASN A 18 -0.68 -0.36 -3.55
CA ASN A 18 -1.59 -0.66 -2.44
C ASN A 18 -1.24 -2.05 -1.89
N LEU A 19 -1.07 -2.15 -0.57
CA LEU A 19 -1.01 -3.42 0.13
C LEU A 19 -2.43 -3.89 0.42
N LEU A 20 -2.77 -5.08 -0.06
CA LEU A 20 -4.13 -5.62 0.01
C LEU A 20 -4.19 -6.80 0.99
N ARG A 21 -5.25 -6.86 1.78
CA ARG A 21 -5.70 -8.06 2.47
C ARG A 21 -6.86 -8.64 1.69
N VAL A 22 -6.69 -9.84 1.14
CA VAL A 22 -7.70 -10.53 0.34
C VAL A 22 -8.40 -11.57 1.20
N GLY A 23 -9.73 -11.57 1.18
CA GLY A 23 -10.57 -12.56 1.84
C GLY A 23 -11.82 -12.91 1.03
N PRO A 24 -12.68 -13.80 1.54
CA PRO A 24 -13.90 -14.24 0.83
C PRO A 24 -14.86 -13.10 0.46
N GLY A 25 -14.84 -11.99 1.24
CA GLY A 25 -15.67 -10.81 1.01
C GLY A 25 -15.07 -9.74 0.09
N GLY A 26 -13.88 -9.98 -0.48
CA GLY A 26 -13.17 -9.03 -1.34
C GLY A 26 -11.79 -8.63 -0.79
N ALA A 27 -11.28 -7.50 -1.26
CA ALA A 27 -9.96 -6.99 -0.90
C ALA A 27 -10.06 -5.67 -0.12
N ASP A 28 -9.40 -5.63 1.04
CA ASP A 28 -9.20 -4.42 1.82
C ASP A 28 -7.81 -3.82 1.53
N VAL A 29 -7.74 -2.51 1.29
CA VAL A 29 -6.44 -1.80 1.27
C VAL A 29 -5.98 -1.58 2.71
N LEU A 30 -4.86 -2.17 3.11
CA LEU A 30 -4.25 -1.98 4.43
C LEU A 30 -3.27 -0.81 4.47
N ALA A 31 -2.50 -0.63 3.40
CA ALA A 31 -1.54 0.45 3.29
C ALA A 31 -1.42 0.93 1.84
N ARG A 32 -0.96 2.16 1.65
CA ARG A 32 -0.64 2.74 0.36
C ARG A 32 0.76 3.34 0.42
N VAL A 33 1.58 3.03 -0.57
CA VAL A 33 2.89 3.64 -0.79
C VAL A 33 2.81 4.43 -2.08
N ARG A 34 3.17 5.71 -2.04
CA ARG A 34 3.27 6.55 -3.24
C ARG A 34 4.68 7.09 -3.38
N ARG A 35 5.40 6.69 -4.42
CA ARG A 35 6.71 7.22 -4.72
C ARG A 35 6.61 8.71 -5.05
N ASN A 36 7.54 9.48 -4.50
CA ASN A 36 7.77 10.85 -4.93
C ASN A 36 8.96 10.89 -5.91
N GLN A 37 9.11 11.99 -6.66
CA GLN A 37 10.14 12.12 -7.69
C GLN A 37 11.57 12.20 -7.12
N THR A 38 11.74 12.20 -5.79
CA THR A 38 13.03 12.37 -5.11
C THR A 38 13.60 11.06 -4.54
N GLY A 39 12.98 9.91 -4.80
CA GLY A 39 13.45 8.60 -4.32
C GLY A 39 12.92 8.20 -2.94
N GLU A 40 12.02 9.00 -2.38
CA GLU A 40 11.25 8.71 -1.19
C GLU A 40 9.84 8.25 -1.59
N ALA A 41 9.02 7.95 -0.59
CA ALA A 41 7.64 7.62 -0.77
C ALA A 41 6.79 8.02 0.44
N ASP A 42 5.58 8.46 0.16
CA ASP A 42 4.55 8.67 1.17
C ASP A 42 3.89 7.33 1.50
N VAL A 43 3.96 6.92 2.76
CA VAL A 43 3.22 5.77 3.28
C VAL A 43 1.97 6.22 4.04
N SER A 44 0.83 5.66 3.68
CA SER A 44 -0.45 5.84 4.39
C SER A 44 -0.93 4.49 4.91
N LEU A 45 -1.21 4.40 6.21
CA LEU A 45 -1.67 3.17 6.86
C LEU A 45 -3.16 3.27 7.18
N LYS A 46 -3.94 2.23 6.88
CA LYS A 46 -5.36 2.16 7.23
C LYS A 46 -5.49 1.59 8.63
N ASN A 47 -5.69 2.45 9.63
CA ASN A 47 -6.03 2.02 10.98
C ASN A 47 -7.46 1.50 11.00
N ALA A 48 -7.65 0.19 11.24
CA ALA A 48 -8.98 -0.42 11.32
C ALA A 48 -9.80 0.08 12.53
N GLU A 49 -9.13 0.59 13.57
CA GLU A 49 -9.73 1.00 14.84
C GLU A 49 -10.03 2.51 14.94
N SER A 50 -9.61 3.31 13.95
CA SER A 50 -9.82 4.76 13.98
C SER A 50 -10.31 5.28 12.63
N PRO A 51 -11.41 6.05 12.59
CA PRO A 51 -11.86 6.72 11.36
C PRO A 51 -10.89 7.83 10.91
N LEU A 52 -9.96 8.24 11.78
CA LEU A 52 -8.88 9.16 11.43
C LEU A 52 -7.79 8.41 10.67
N ILE A 53 -7.70 8.70 9.37
CA ILE A 53 -6.57 8.28 8.54
C ILE A 53 -5.35 9.04 9.05
N PRO A 54 -4.31 8.37 9.58
CA PRO A 54 -3.09 9.06 9.99
C PRO A 54 -2.49 9.79 8.78
N PRO A 55 -1.90 10.98 8.99
CA PRO A 55 -1.27 11.70 7.90
C PRO A 55 -0.20 10.82 7.24
N PRO A 56 -0.05 10.87 5.91
CA PRO A 56 1.01 10.15 5.22
C PRO A 56 2.37 10.55 5.77
N VAL A 57 3.26 9.57 5.93
CA VAL A 57 4.64 9.80 6.37
C VAL A 57 5.56 9.60 5.18
N THR A 58 6.41 10.58 4.90
CA THR A 58 7.42 10.48 3.84
C THR A 58 8.65 9.76 4.38
N LEU A 59 9.07 8.69 3.69
CA LEU A 59 10.21 7.85 4.06
C LEU A 59 11.01 7.47 2.80
N PRO A 60 12.30 7.09 2.91
CA PRO A 60 12.99 6.40 1.84
C PRO A 60 12.14 5.23 1.31
N ILE A 61 12.05 5.07 -0.01
CA ILE A 61 11.07 4.16 -0.63
C ILE A 61 11.12 2.73 -0.08
N ALA A 62 12.32 2.20 0.19
CA ALA A 62 12.50 0.88 0.80
C ALA A 62 11.87 0.81 2.20
N GLN A 63 12.13 1.82 3.03
CA GLN A 63 11.60 1.91 4.39
C GLN A 63 10.07 2.09 4.40
N ALA A 64 9.51 2.82 3.44
CA ALA A 64 8.06 2.93 3.29
C ALA A 64 7.39 1.56 3.07
N PHE A 65 8.03 0.68 2.29
CA PHE A 65 7.57 -0.71 2.11
C PHE A 65 7.74 -1.56 3.36
N GLU A 66 8.85 -1.42 4.09
CA GLU A 66 9.07 -2.13 5.37
C GLU A 66 7.99 -1.78 6.40
N VAL A 67 7.67 -0.50 6.56
CA VAL A 67 6.61 -0.03 7.47
C VAL A 67 5.24 -0.59 7.07
N ALA A 68 4.90 -0.56 5.77
CA ALA A 68 3.65 -1.13 5.29
C ALA A 68 3.56 -2.65 5.56
N ALA A 69 4.67 -3.39 5.37
CA ALA A 69 4.73 -4.82 5.63
C ALA A 69 4.62 -5.15 7.13
N GLU A 70 5.33 -4.41 7.98
CA GLU A 70 5.26 -4.59 9.43
C GLU A 70 3.86 -4.31 9.98
N PHE A 71 3.23 -3.24 9.50
CA PHE A 71 1.84 -2.91 9.84
C PHE A 71 0.89 -4.07 9.51
N ALA A 72 0.98 -4.63 8.30
CA ALA A 72 0.15 -5.76 7.91
C ALA A 72 0.42 -7.03 8.73
N ARG A 73 1.68 -7.28 9.11
CA ARG A 73 2.03 -8.40 10.00
C ARG A 73 1.38 -8.24 11.38
N ASN A 74 1.36 -7.03 11.92
CA ASN A 74 0.75 -6.77 13.23
C ASN A 74 -0.77 -6.89 13.19
N LEU A 75 -1.43 -6.55 12.08
CA LEU A 75 -2.88 -6.78 11.89
C LEU A 75 -3.27 -8.24 11.65
N SER A 76 -2.30 -9.11 11.34
CA SER A 76 -2.52 -10.54 11.11
C SER A 76 -2.35 -11.41 12.36
N LYS A 77 -1.89 -10.82 13.46
CA LYS A 77 -1.84 -11.43 14.79
C LYS A 77 -3.16 -11.22 15.50
#